data_AF-W4PZ08-F1
#
_entry.id   AF-W4PZ08-F1
#
_cell.length_a   1.000
_cell.length_b   1.000
_cell.length_c   1.000
_cell.angle_alpha   90.00
_cell.angle_beta   90.00
_cell.angle_gamma   90.00
#
_symmetry.space_group_name_H-M   'P 1'
#
loop_
_entity.id
_entity.type
_entity.pdbx_description
1 polymer ?
#
loop_
_entity_poly.entity_id
_entity_poly.type
_entity_poly.pdbx_seq_one_letter_code
_entity_poly.pdbx_strand_id
1 'polypeptide(L)'
;MFRKFLKRLPKEDGKSILDWQDYYIEKTIHLWSDDQKQLLNDLVEPVPELFRDVAKGKIAGKIGELVLNDKLDSLPQEYIIKGYILATPKRDHKFLMKKLREKEIDMTPYKDLLETS
;
A
#
# COMPACT_ATOMS: atom_id res chain seq x y z
N MET A 1 20.47 -2.40 9.67
CA MET A 1 20.10 -3.78 10.06
C MET A 1 19.12 -3.82 11.24
N PHE A 2 19.35 -3.06 12.31
CA PHE A 2 18.50 -3.01 13.51
C PHE A 2 17.01 -2.63 13.27
N ARG A 3 16.72 -1.63 12.42
CA ARG A 3 15.34 -1.22 12.12
C ARG A 3 14.48 -2.29 11.44
N LYS A 4 15.09 -3.24 10.71
CA LYS A 4 14.38 -4.36 10.07
C LYS A 4 13.93 -5.39 11.12
N PHE A 5 14.73 -5.56 12.17
CA PHE A 5 14.42 -6.43 13.31
C PHE A 5 13.23 -5.90 14.12
N LEU A 6 13.15 -4.58 14.37
CA LEU A 6 12.01 -3.97 15.09
C LEU A 6 10.65 -4.25 14.45
N LYS A 7 10.58 -4.39 13.13
CA LYS A 7 9.32 -4.70 12.43
C LYS A 7 8.82 -6.13 12.63
N ARG A 8 9.71 -7.03 13.07
CA ARG A 8 9.44 -8.44 13.38
C ARG A 8 9.19 -8.67 14.87
N LEU A 9 9.36 -7.64 15.71
CA LEU A 9 9.00 -7.75 17.11
C LEU A 9 7.46 -7.76 17.24
N PRO A 10 6.91 -8.67 18.05
CA PRO A 10 5.51 -8.65 18.42
C PRO A 10 5.10 -7.30 19.02
N LYS A 11 3.90 -6.82 18.68
CA LYS A 11 3.22 -5.76 19.42
C LYS A 11 2.50 -6.35 20.63
N GLU A 12 1.72 -5.52 21.33
CA GLU A 12 0.95 -5.92 22.52
C GLU A 12 0.00 -7.10 22.26
N ASP A 13 -0.45 -7.27 21.01
CA ASP A 13 -1.31 -8.36 20.54
C ASP A 13 -0.54 -9.64 20.13
N GLY A 14 0.78 -9.66 20.30
CA GLY A 14 1.62 -10.79 19.94
C GLY A 14 1.98 -10.87 18.45
N LYS A 15 1.48 -9.96 17.60
CA LYS A 15 1.76 -9.94 16.15
C LYS A 15 2.71 -8.82 15.77
N SER A 16 3.64 -9.11 14.87
CA SER A 16 4.53 -8.11 14.30
C SER A 16 3.86 -7.30 13.19
N ILE A 17 4.54 -6.25 12.72
CA ILE A 17 4.06 -5.46 11.58
C ILE A 17 3.97 -6.31 10.31
N LEU A 18 4.88 -7.28 10.14
CA LEU A 18 4.86 -8.19 9.00
C LEU A 18 3.73 -9.21 9.11
N ASP A 19 3.46 -9.74 10.30
CA ASP A 19 2.36 -10.69 10.50
C ASP A 19 1.00 -10.05 10.17
N TRP A 20 0.83 -8.78 10.54
CA TRP A 20 -0.36 -8.01 10.15
C TRP A 20 -0.42 -7.73 8.65
N GLN A 21 0.71 -7.39 8.02
CA GLN A 21 0.78 -7.21 6.58
C GLN A 21 0.32 -8.49 5.85
N ASP A 22 0.90 -9.63 6.22
CA ASP A 22 0.59 -10.91 5.58
C ASP A 22 -0.88 -11.28 5.81
N TYR A 23 -1.38 -11.10 7.04
CA TYR A 23 -2.79 -11.29 7.37
C TYR A 23 -3.73 -10.49 6.46
N TYR A 24 -3.48 -9.19 6.27
CA TYR A 24 -4.34 -8.35 5.44
C TYR A 24 -4.27 -8.72 3.96
N ILE A 25 -3.09 -9.10 3.46
CA ILE A 25 -2.93 -9.55 2.07
C ILE A 25 -3.68 -10.86 1.86
N GLU A 26 -3.47 -11.87 2.70
CA GLU A 26 -4.13 -13.18 2.58
C GLU A 26 -5.66 -13.06 2.62
N LYS A 27 -6.17 -12.18 3.50
CA LYS A 27 -7.60 -11.94 3.65
C LYS A 27 -8.24 -11.13 2.52
N THR A 28 -7.46 -10.48 1.66
CA THR A 28 -8.03 -9.63 0.61
C THR A 28 -7.58 -9.99 -0.80
N ILE A 29 -6.55 -10.82 -0.98
CA ILE A 29 -5.97 -11.13 -2.30
C ILE A 29 -6.98 -11.68 -3.31
N HIS A 30 -8.01 -12.40 -2.83
CA HIS A 30 -9.09 -12.93 -3.65
C HIS A 30 -10.01 -11.85 -4.24
N LEU A 31 -10.01 -10.64 -3.67
CA LEU A 31 -10.76 -9.48 -4.17
C LEU A 31 -10.03 -8.75 -5.31
N TRP A 32 -8.75 -9.07 -5.53
CA TRP A 32 -7.92 -8.39 -6.52
C TRP A 32 -8.11 -9.00 -7.90
N SER A 33 -8.58 -8.19 -8.85
CA SER A 33 -8.50 -8.52 -10.27
C SER A 33 -7.06 -8.41 -10.79
N ASP A 34 -6.81 -8.98 -11.96
CA ASP A 34 -5.48 -8.94 -12.57
C ASP A 34 -5.07 -7.52 -12.99
N ASP A 35 -6.03 -6.70 -13.45
CA ASP A 35 -5.80 -5.28 -13.76
C ASP A 35 -5.36 -4.50 -12.53
N GLN A 36 -5.89 -4.81 -11.35
CA GLN A 36 -5.52 -4.17 -10.10
C GLN A 36 -4.16 -4.60 -9.59
N LYS A 37 -3.82 -5.88 -9.75
CA LYS A 37 -2.46 -6.39 -9.47
C LYS A 37 -1.46 -5.70 -10.39
N GLN A 38 -1.83 -5.53 -11.67
CA GLN A 38 -1.00 -4.83 -12.64
C GLN A 38 -0.86 -3.34 -12.30
N LEU A 39 -1.94 -2.66 -11.92
CA LEU A 39 -1.89 -1.28 -11.46
C LEU A 39 -0.93 -1.12 -10.28
N LEU A 40 -0.98 -2.02 -9.29
CA LEU A 40 -0.03 -1.97 -8.18
C LEU A 40 1.42 -2.16 -8.64
N ASN A 41 1.68 -3.08 -9.58
CA ASN A 41 3.01 -3.27 -10.16
C ASN A 41 3.52 -1.98 -10.83
N ASP A 42 2.66 -1.31 -11.60
CA ASP A 42 2.99 -0.04 -12.25
C ASP A 42 3.30 1.04 -11.21
N LEU A 43 2.49 1.16 -10.16
CA LEU A 43 2.66 2.19 -9.13
C LEU A 43 3.99 2.05 -8.35
N VAL A 44 4.52 0.84 -8.24
CA VAL A 44 5.82 0.58 -7.58
C VAL A 44 7.01 0.58 -8.54
N GLU A 45 6.80 0.77 -9.83
CA GLU A 45 7.87 0.83 -10.84
C GLU A 45 9.01 1.81 -10.50
N PRO A 46 8.74 3.04 -9.97
CA PRO A 46 9.79 3.98 -9.61
C PRO A 46 10.68 3.53 -8.44
N VAL A 47 10.27 2.49 -7.71
CA VAL A 47 11.06 1.91 -6.62
C VAL A 47 12.19 1.08 -7.22
N PRO A 48 13.45 1.22 -6.73
CA PRO A 48 14.54 0.37 -7.19
C PRO A 48 14.19 -1.11 -7.02
N GLU A 49 14.55 -1.94 -8.00
CA GLU A 49 14.13 -3.34 -8.10
C GLU A 49 14.37 -4.14 -6.82
N LEU A 50 15.54 -3.96 -6.19
CA LEU A 50 15.91 -4.61 -4.92
C LEU A 50 14.90 -4.37 -3.77
N PHE A 51 14.12 -3.29 -3.83
CA PHE A 51 13.15 -2.91 -2.81
C PHE A 51 11.69 -3.01 -3.27
N ARG A 52 11.44 -3.37 -4.53
CA ARG A 52 10.11 -3.31 -5.14
C ARG A 52 9.12 -4.25 -4.46
N ASP A 53 9.53 -5.49 -4.18
CA ASP A 53 8.67 -6.47 -3.49
C ASP A 53 8.31 -6.01 -2.08
N VAL A 54 9.26 -5.39 -1.36
CA VAL A 54 9.03 -4.86 -0.02
C VAL A 54 8.05 -3.69 -0.05
N ALA A 55 8.18 -2.80 -1.04
CA ALA A 55 7.24 -1.70 -1.24
C ALA A 55 5.85 -2.21 -1.61
N LYS A 56 5.78 -3.16 -2.56
CA LYS A 56 4.55 -3.81 -3.00
C LYS A 56 3.82 -4.48 -1.85
N GLY A 57 4.50 -5.28 -1.03
CA GLY A 57 3.91 -5.91 0.16
C GLY A 57 3.40 -4.89 1.17
N LYS A 58 4.14 -3.80 1.41
CA LYS A 58 3.69 -2.72 2.30
C LYS A 58 2.41 -2.05 1.80
N ILE A 59 2.33 -1.75 0.51
CA ILE A 59 1.16 -1.10 -0.10
C ILE A 59 -0.01 -2.09 -0.12
N ALA A 60 0.19 -3.33 -0.55
CA ALA A 60 -0.84 -4.37 -0.58
C ALA A 60 -1.43 -4.65 0.82
N GLY A 61 -0.57 -4.74 1.85
CA GLY A 61 -1.04 -4.91 3.23
C GLY A 61 -1.87 -3.73 3.72
N LYS A 62 -1.49 -2.49 3.38
CA LYS A 62 -2.28 -1.30 3.73
C LYS A 62 -3.61 -1.26 2.97
N ILE A 63 -3.63 -1.65 1.69
CA ILE A 63 -4.86 -1.76 0.91
C ILE A 63 -5.79 -2.80 1.55
N GLY A 64 -5.26 -3.98 1.89
CA GLY A 64 -6.04 -5.04 2.53
C GLY A 64 -6.62 -4.61 3.87
N GLU A 65 -5.84 -3.88 4.68
CA GLU A 65 -6.31 -3.29 5.94
C GLU A 65 -7.52 -2.36 5.72
N LEU A 66 -7.43 -1.44 4.76
CA LEU A 66 -8.55 -0.52 4.45
C LEU A 66 -9.79 -1.28 4.00
N VAL A 67 -9.62 -2.24 3.10
CA VAL A 67 -10.71 -3.04 2.52
C VAL A 67 -11.44 -3.87 3.58
N LEU A 68 -10.70 -4.49 4.50
CA LEU A 68 -11.31 -5.25 5.59
C LEU A 68 -12.02 -4.35 6.61
N ASN A 69 -11.41 -3.20 6.94
CA ASN A 69 -12.01 -2.25 7.87
C ASN A 69 -13.34 -1.71 7.33
N ASP A 70 -13.40 -1.43 6.03
CA ASP A 70 -14.59 -0.89 5.36
C ASP A 70 -15.52 -2.01 4.84
N LYS A 71 -15.17 -3.29 5.10
CA LYS A 71 -15.97 -4.49 4.78
C LYS A 71 -16.41 -4.57 3.32
N LEU A 72 -15.50 -4.31 2.39
CA LEU A 72 -15.83 -4.33 0.96
C LEU A 72 -15.78 -5.74 0.39
N ASP A 73 -16.75 -6.06 -0.46
CA ASP A 73 -16.81 -7.33 -1.20
C ASP A 73 -16.08 -7.29 -2.55
N SER A 74 -15.48 -6.15 -2.89
CA SER A 74 -14.61 -5.97 -4.06
C SER A 74 -13.54 -4.93 -3.73
N LEU A 75 -12.52 -4.82 -4.59
CA LEU A 75 -11.46 -3.81 -4.42
C LEU A 75 -11.68 -2.64 -5.39
N PRO A 76 -12.24 -1.49 -4.99
CA PRO A 76 -12.30 -0.33 -5.86
C PRO A 76 -10.89 0.25 -6.09
N GLN A 77 -10.65 0.81 -7.27
CA GLN A 77 -9.38 1.47 -7.59
C GLN A 77 -9.02 2.57 -6.58
N GLU A 78 -10.02 3.27 -6.04
CA GLU A 78 -9.85 4.27 -4.98
C GLU A 78 -9.04 3.74 -3.77
N TYR A 79 -9.30 2.51 -3.33
CA TYR A 79 -8.61 1.91 -2.19
C TYR A 79 -7.15 1.58 -2.51
N ILE A 80 -6.85 1.25 -3.76
CA ILE A 80 -5.48 1.06 -4.23
C ILE A 80 -4.71 2.38 -4.13
N ILE A 81 -5.31 3.49 -4.57
CA ILE A 81 -4.67 4.81 -4.52
C ILE A 81 -4.52 5.30 -3.08
N LYS A 82 -5.57 5.17 -2.24
CA LYS A 82 -5.48 5.46 -0.80
C LYS A 82 -4.38 4.67 -0.13
N GLY A 83 -4.34 3.36 -0.35
CA GLY A 83 -3.33 2.50 0.25
C GLY A 83 -1.92 2.82 -0.26
N TYR A 84 -1.76 3.19 -1.53
CA TYR A 84 -0.50 3.67 -2.09
C TYR A 84 -0.01 4.94 -1.39
N ILE A 85 -0.89 5.94 -1.20
CA ILE A 85 -0.56 7.19 -0.48
C ILE A 85 -0.20 6.90 0.96
N LEU A 86 -1.06 6.18 1.70
CA LEU A 86 -0.90 5.91 3.13
C LEU A 86 0.30 5.02 3.45
N ALA A 87 0.66 4.11 2.54
CA ALA A 87 1.85 3.25 2.72
C ALA A 87 3.16 3.97 2.33
N THR A 88 3.10 5.06 1.58
CA THR A 88 4.29 5.77 1.10
C THR A 88 4.72 6.85 2.09
N PRO A 89 6.00 6.87 2.53
CA PRO A 89 6.48 7.92 3.44
C PRO A 89 6.42 9.32 2.82
N LYS A 90 6.09 10.37 3.60
CA LYS A 90 6.04 11.79 3.16
C LYS A 90 7.20 12.21 2.25
N ARG A 91 8.43 11.89 2.65
CA ARG A 91 9.65 12.24 1.90
C ARG A 91 9.68 11.69 0.47
N ASP A 92 8.93 10.62 0.22
CA ASP A 92 8.88 9.90 -1.06
C ASP A 92 7.62 10.29 -1.88
N HIS A 93 6.71 11.12 -1.34
CA HIS A 93 5.47 11.54 -2.02
C HIS A 93 5.70 12.27 -3.34
N LYS A 94 6.84 12.94 -3.51
CA LYS A 94 7.20 13.55 -4.80
C LYS A 94 7.25 12.54 -5.96
N PHE A 95 7.71 11.31 -5.69
CA PHE A 95 7.78 10.24 -6.68
C PHE A 95 6.40 9.61 -6.89
N LEU A 96 5.66 9.41 -5.80
CA LEU A 96 4.27 8.95 -5.84
C LEU A 96 3.39 9.87 -6.70
N MET A 97 3.40 11.17 -6.42
CA MET A 97 2.57 12.13 -7.15
C MET A 97 2.99 12.23 -8.62
N LYS A 98 4.30 12.09 -8.91
CA LYS A 98 4.78 12.01 -10.29
C LYS A 98 4.18 10.79 -11.00
N LYS A 99 4.22 9.61 -10.35
CA LYS A 99 3.68 8.37 -10.93
C LYS A 99 2.17 8.41 -11.12
N LEU A 100 1.42 8.99 -10.18
CA LEU A 100 -0.02 9.19 -10.32
C LEU A 100 -0.36 10.10 -11.50
N ARG A 101 0.39 11.19 -11.71
CA ARG A 101 0.23 12.06 -12.89
C ARG A 101 0.55 11.35 -14.20
N GLU A 102 1.62 10.55 -14.25
CA GLU A 102 1.98 9.75 -15.44
C GLU A 102 0.88 8.73 -15.80
N LYS A 103 0.13 8.25 -14.80
CA LYS A 103 -1.02 7.36 -14.98
C LYS A 103 -2.34 8.09 -15.17
N GLU A 104 -2.32 9.42 -15.28
CA GLU A 104 -3.51 10.28 -15.45
C GLU A 104 -4.56 10.10 -14.33
N ILE A 105 -4.12 9.79 -13.11
CA ILE A 105 -5.00 9.61 -11.96
C ILE A 105 -5.25 10.96 -11.29
N ASP A 106 -6.53 11.34 -11.19
CA ASP A 106 -6.92 12.54 -10.45
C ASP A 106 -6.62 12.38 -8.95
N MET A 107 -5.84 13.33 -8.42
CA MET A 107 -5.42 13.36 -7.03
C MET A 107 -6.32 14.24 -6.16
N THR A 108 -7.25 14.99 -6.75
CA THR A 108 -8.15 15.91 -6.05
C THR A 108 -8.89 15.23 -4.87
N PRO A 109 -9.42 13.99 -5.00
CA PRO A 109 -10.11 13.32 -3.90
C PRO A 109 -9.19 12.91 -2.73
N TYR A 110 -7.86 12.92 -2.93
CA TYR A 110 -6.89 12.43 -1.95
C TYR A 110 -6.02 13.54 -1.35
N LYS A 111 -6.37 14.81 -1.58
CA LYS A 111 -5.59 15.97 -1.12
C LYS A 111 -5.31 15.92 0.39
N ASP A 112 -6.33 15.60 1.18
CA ASP A 112 -6.21 15.50 2.64
C ASP A 112 -5.21 14.42 3.06
N LEU A 113 -5.18 13.29 2.33
CA LEU A 113 -4.22 12.21 2.57
C LEU A 113 -2.80 12.64 2.20
N LEU A 114 -2.61 13.37 1.11
CA LEU A 114 -1.31 13.86 0.66
C LEU A 114 -0.72 14.94 1.61
N GLU A 115 -1.57 15.73 2.25
CA GLU A 115 -1.13 16.76 3.21
C GLU A 115 -0.88 16.17 4.62
N THR A 116 -1.70 15.20 5.03
CA THR A 116 -1.65 14.64 6.40
C THR A 116 -0.67 13.47 6.55
N SER A 117 -0.50 12.63 5.52
CA SER A 117 0.18 11.31 5.62
C SER A 117 1.67 11.34 5.37
#